data_AF-X1UFZ8-F1
#
_entry.id   AF-X1UFZ8-F1
#
_cell.length_a   1.000
_cell.length_b   1.000
_cell.length_c   1.000
_cell.angle_alpha   90.00
_cell.angle_beta   90.00
_cell.angle_gamma   90.00
#
_symmetry.space_group_name_H-M   'P 1'
#
loop_
_entity.id
_entity.type
_entity.pdbx_description
1 polymer ?
#
loop_
_entity_poly.entity_id
_entity_poly.type
_entity_poly.pdbx_seq_one_letter_code
_entity_poly.pdbx_strand_id
1 'polypeptide(L)'
;MSNETIDETLEKWSNKTEKLGFTICGCRGKIVKTEDGKKHFEMDCLSKEARDELASILEEESILRINPKVILEEPAAEPAAESTES
;
A
#
# COMPACT_ATOMS: atom_id res chain seq x y z
N MET A 1 -10.22 23.60 -4.69
CA MET A 1 -9.84 22.38 -3.96
C MET A 1 -8.40 22.08 -4.33
N SER A 2 -7.52 21.94 -3.34
CA SER A 2 -6.07 21.87 -3.56
C SER A 2 -5.72 20.63 -4.36
N ASN A 3 -5.08 20.83 -5.51
CA ASN A 3 -4.58 19.75 -6.35
C ASN A 3 -3.23 19.31 -5.74
N GLU A 4 -3.29 18.41 -4.76
CA GLU A 4 -2.07 17.89 -4.12
C GLU A 4 -1.26 17.13 -5.15
N THR A 5 0.02 17.48 -5.26
CA THR A 5 0.90 16.82 -6.22
C THR A 5 1.15 15.36 -5.80
N ILE A 6 1.43 14.50 -6.78
CA ILE A 6 1.78 13.09 -6.53
C ILE A 6 2.99 13.01 -5.59
N ASP A 7 3.94 13.94 -5.73
CA ASP A 7 5.13 14.07 -4.89
C ASP A 7 4.77 14.31 -3.41
N GLU A 8 3.91 15.30 -3.12
CA GLU A 8 3.41 15.57 -1.77
C GLU A 8 2.63 14.39 -1.17
N THR A 9 1.88 13.66 -2.00
CA THR A 9 1.13 12.47 -1.55
C THR A 9 2.08 11.33 -1.18
N LEU A 10 3.14 11.11 -1.97
CA LEU A 10 4.17 10.10 -1.71
C LEU A 10 5.00 10.44 -0.47
N GLU A 11 5.32 11.73 -0.24
CA GLU A 11 6.02 12.19 0.97
C GLU A 11 5.17 11.99 2.24
N LYS A 12 3.87 12.30 2.17
CA LYS A 12 2.92 12.04 3.26
C LYS A 12 2.78 10.55 3.57
N TRP A 13 2.76 9.70 2.53
CA TRP A 13 2.72 8.25 2.70
C TRP A 13 4.04 7.69 3.22
N SER A 14 5.21 8.20 2.81
CA SER A 14 6.51 7.82 3.41
C SER A 14 6.53 8.09 4.92
N ASN A 15 6.20 9.33 5.33
CA ASN A 15 6.17 9.69 6.75
C ASN A 15 5.17 8.85 7.58
N LYS A 16 4.09 8.40 6.94
CA LYS A 16 3.08 7.54 7.57
C LYS A 16 3.49 6.06 7.64
N THR A 17 4.20 5.57 6.63
CA THR A 17 4.59 4.15 6.50
C THR A 17 5.85 3.78 7.25
N GLU A 18 6.70 4.74 7.64
CA GLU A 18 7.78 4.53 8.61
C GLU A 18 7.28 3.94 9.95
N LYS A 19 5.97 4.00 10.23
CA LYS A 19 5.33 3.43 11.42
C LYS A 19 4.51 2.15 11.18
N LEU A 20 4.37 1.69 9.94
CA LEU A 20 3.49 0.56 9.61
C LEU A 20 4.32 -0.70 9.35
N GLY A 21 4.60 -1.44 10.42
CA GLY A 21 5.02 -2.83 10.27
C GLY A 21 3.88 -3.66 9.69
N PHE A 22 4.21 -4.62 8.82
CA PHE A 22 3.25 -5.58 8.27
C PHE A 22 3.57 -6.98 8.78
N THR A 23 2.60 -7.89 8.77
CA THR A 23 2.81 -9.28 9.20
C THR A 23 2.50 -10.22 8.05
N ILE A 24 3.42 -11.13 7.72
CA ILE A 24 3.25 -12.18 6.70
C ILE A 24 3.77 -13.48 7.28
N CYS A 25 2.99 -14.57 7.19
CA CYS A 25 3.38 -15.92 7.63
C CYS A 25 3.92 -15.98 9.08
N GLY A 26 3.41 -15.14 9.99
CA GLY A 26 3.89 -15.08 11.38
C GLY A 26 5.23 -14.35 11.56
N CYS A 27 5.73 -13.67 10.53
CA CYS A 27 6.87 -12.76 10.58
C CYS A 27 6.41 -11.31 10.52
N ARG A 28 6.98 -10.45 11.37
CA ARG A 28 6.75 -9.01 11.37
C ARG A 28 7.81 -8.32 10.52
N GLY A 29 7.36 -7.68 9.46
CA GLY A 29 8.15 -6.90 8.54
C GLY A 29 8.28 -5.44 8.93
N LYS A 30 9.48 -4.89 8.73
CA LYS A 30 9.78 -3.46 8.79
C LYS A 30 10.61 -3.06 7.57
N ILE A 31 10.46 -1.80 7.15
CA ILE A 31 11.28 -1.21 6.09
C ILE A 31 12.41 -0.45 6.79
N VAL A 32 13.64 -0.81 6.47
CA VAL A 32 14.83 -0.11 6.96
C VAL A 32 15.58 0.53 5.81
N LYS A 33 16.18 1.69 6.08
CA LYS A 33 17.03 2.40 5.11
C LYS A 33 18.48 2.10 5.45
N THR A 34 19.23 1.59 4.47
CA THR A 34 20.67 1.36 4.62
C THR A 34 21.45 2.65 4.44
N GLU A 35 22.72 2.66 4.87
CA GLU A 35 23.62 3.83 4.76
C GLU A 35 23.80 4.29 3.29
N ASP A 36 23.66 3.35 2.34
CA ASP A 36 23.68 3.60 0.89
C ASP A 36 22.37 4.23 0.36
N GLY A 37 21.38 4.45 1.23
CA GLY A 37 20.08 5.03 0.90
C GLY A 37 19.05 4.05 0.34
N LYS A 38 19.40 2.76 0.17
CA LYS A 38 18.48 1.71 -0.30
C LYS A 38 17.51 1.30 0.81
N LYS A 39 16.28 0.90 0.42
CA LYS A 39 15.25 0.41 1.35
C LYS A 39 15.24 -1.11 1.33
N HIS A 40 15.39 -1.75 2.49
CA HIS A 40 15.37 -3.19 2.68
C HIS A 40 14.15 -3.60 3.51
N PHE A 41 13.65 -4.81 3.25
CA PHE A 41 12.67 -5.46 4.10
C PHE A 41 13.42 -6.30 5.15
N GLU A 42 13.23 -6.00 6.43
CA GLU A 42 13.71 -6.83 7.53
C GLU A 42 12.52 -7.54 8.19
N MET A 43 12.66 -8.85 8.41
CA MET A 43 11.60 -9.72 8.93
C MET A 43 12.03 -10.32 10.26
N ASP A 44 11.22 -10.13 11.30
CA ASP A 44 11.33 -10.79 12.60
C ASP A 44 10.27 -11.89 12.70
N CYS A 45 10.70 -13.15 12.67
CA CYS A 45 9.80 -14.32 12.67
C CYS A 45 9.64 -14.93 14.06
N LEU A 46 8.41 -15.31 14.43
CA LEU A 46 8.11 -15.91 15.74
C LEU A 46 8.68 -17.33 15.92
N SER A 47 8.85 -18.07 14.82
CA SER A 47 9.29 -19.47 14.83
C SER A 47 10.15 -19.80 13.61
N LYS A 48 10.93 -20.88 13.69
CA LYS A 48 11.70 -21.41 12.55
C LYS A 48 10.77 -21.82 11.39
N GLU A 49 9.63 -22.44 11.69
CA GLU A 49 8.63 -22.84 10.68
C GLU A 49 8.10 -21.62 9.90
N ALA A 50 7.73 -20.54 10.60
CA ALA A 50 7.30 -19.28 9.99
C ALA A 50 8.37 -18.68 9.06
N ARG A 51 9.64 -18.76 9.48
CA ARG A 51 10.77 -18.29 8.66
C ARG A 51 10.98 -19.14 7.40
N ASP A 52 10.95 -20.47 7.55
CA ASP A 52 11.11 -21.40 6.42
C ASP A 52 9.95 -21.27 5.42
N GLU A 53 8.71 -21.11 5.91
CA GLU A 53 7.54 -20.85 5.06
C GLU A 53 7.69 -19.52 4.30
N LEU A 54 8.08 -18.44 4.98
CA LEU A 54 8.32 -17.16 4.33
C LEU A 54 9.45 -17.24 3.29
N ALA A 55 10.54 -17.94 3.60
CA ALA A 55 11.65 -18.14 2.66
C ALA A 55 11.16 -18.88 1.41
N SER A 56 10.40 -19.96 1.58
CA SER A 56 9.83 -20.73 0.47
C SER A 56 8.95 -19.87 -0.44
N ILE A 57 8.14 -18.95 0.12
CA ILE A 57 7.29 -18.04 -0.66
C ILE A 57 8.13 -17.06 -1.50
N LEU A 58 9.23 -16.55 -0.92
CA LEU A 58 10.12 -15.61 -1.60
C LEU A 58 11.00 -16.30 -2.67
N GLU A 59 11.33 -17.58 -2.47
CA GLU A 59 12.10 -18.40 -3.40
C GLU A 59 11.28 -18.93 -4.58
N GLU A 60 10.00 -19.29 -4.34
CA GLU A 60 9.15 -19.90 -5.37
C GLU A 60 8.72 -18.91 -6.44
N GLU A 61 7.97 -17.85 -6.10
CA GLU A 61 7.68 -16.68 -6.95
C GLU A 61 6.74 -15.70 -6.21
N SER A 62 7.30 -14.74 -5.45
CA SER A 62 6.46 -13.72 -4.81
C SER A 62 6.07 -12.61 -5.81
N ILE A 63 4.79 -12.51 -6.16
CA ILE A 63 4.29 -11.47 -7.08
C ILE A 63 3.88 -10.21 -6.28
N LEU A 64 4.67 -9.13 -6.39
CA LEU A 64 4.29 -7.83 -5.85
C LEU A 64 3.32 -7.11 -6.80
N ARG A 65 2.01 -7.15 -6.50
CA ARG A 65 1.00 -6.37 -7.23
C ARG A 65 0.68 -5.07 -6.50
N ILE A 66 1.03 -3.95 -7.11
CA ILE A 66 0.69 -2.61 -6.60
C ILE A 66 -0.54 -2.13 -7.35
N ASN A 67 -1.71 -2.21 -6.72
CA ASN A 67 -2.94 -1.62 -7.26
C ASN A 67 -3.15 -0.25 -6.61
N PRO A 68 -3.02 0.86 -7.35
CA PRO A 68 -3.39 2.16 -6.81
C PRO A 68 -4.90 2.16 -6.54
N LYS A 69 -5.31 2.67 -5.36
CA LYS A 69 -6.72 2.99 -5.13
C LYS A 69 -7.07 4.19 -6.00
N VAL A 70 -7.64 3.94 -7.17
CA VAL A 70 -8.28 4.98 -7.98
C VAL A 70 -9.65 5.25 -7.36
N ILE A 71 -9.77 6.37 -6.65
CA ILE A 71 -11.08 6.87 -6.21
C ILE A 71 -11.66 7.56 -7.45
N LEU A 72 -12.50 6.86 -8.21
CA LEU A 72 -13.31 7.50 -9.23
C LEU A 72 -14.47 8.17 -8.48
N GLU A 73 -14.44 9.49 -8.33
CA GLU A 73 -15.63 10.23 -7.93
C GLU A 73 -16.69 10.03 -9.03
N GLU A 74 -17.75 9.27 -8.70
CA GLU A 74 -18.94 9.20 -9.55
C GLU A 74 -19.47 10.63 -9.73
N PRO A 75 -19.69 11.13 -10.96
CA PRO A 75 -20.33 12.43 -11.13
C PRO A 75 -21.72 12.34 -10.54
N ALA A 76 -21.99 13.19 -9.54
CA ALA A 76 -23.29 13.30 -8.90
C ALA A 76 -24.36 13.47 -9.98
N ALA A 77 -25.33 12.55 -10.02
CA ALA A 77 -26.45 12.64 -10.95
C ALA A 77 -27.17 13.98 -10.76
N GLU A 78 -27.18 14.81 -11.80
CA GLU A 78 -28.02 16.01 -11.87
C GLU A 78 -29.50 15.56 -11.76
N PRO A 79 -30.32 16.17 -10.87
CA PRO A 79 -31.70 15.76 -10.73
C PRO A 79 -32.48 16.05 -12.01
N ALA A 80 -33.23 15.05 -12.50
CA ALA A 80 -34.03 15.13 -13.71
C ALA A 80 -35.02 16.30 -13.64
N ALA A 81 -34.95 17.20 -14.62
CA ALA A 81 -35.95 18.24 -14.83
C ALA A 81 -37.30 17.57 -15.18
N GLU A 82 -38.27 17.76 -14.30
CA GLU A 82 -39.66 17.36 -14.43
C GLU A 82 -40.25 18.04 -15.69
N SER A 83 -40.59 17.25 -16.71
CA SER A 83 -41.33 17.74 -17.89
C SER A 83 -42.79 17.94 -17.50
N THR A 84 -43.25 19.18 -17.54
CA THR A 84 -44.67 19.54 -17.44
C THR A 84 -45.39 19.09 -18.71
N GLU A 85 -46.39 18.22 -18.54
CA GLU A 85 -47.37 17.79 -19.54
C GLU A 85 -48.16 19.01 -20.07
N SER A 86 -48.38 19.08 -21.39
CA SER A 86 -49.35 19.95 -22.06
C SER A 86 -49.88 19.25 -23.31
#